data_AF-F4HIG4-F1
#
_entry.id   AF-F4HIG4-F1
#
_cell.length_a   1.000
_cell.length_b   1.000
_cell.length_c   1.000
_cell.angle_alpha   90.00
_cell.angle_beta   90.00
_cell.angle_gamma   90.00
#
_symmetry.space_group_name_H-M   'P 1'
#
loop_
_entity.id
_entity.type
_entity.pdbx_description
1 polymer ?
#
loop_
_entity_poly.entity_id
_entity_poly.type
_entity_poly.pdbx_seq_one_letter_code
_entity_poly.pdbx_strand_id
1 'polypeptide(L)' 'MKKLAEIAINIGESIVLGWFVYALSYQNYLLYKWHRGIPLPSKLPFVALGIVSALIFLTWKYRGCLECVRRKLKEL' A
#
# COMPACT_ATOMS: atom_id res chain seq x y z
N MET A 1 -20.69 12.11 11.12
CA MET A 1 -19.56 11.49 11.86
C MET A 1 -19.24 10.05 11.41
N LYS A 2 -20.23 9.17 11.19
CA LYS A 2 -19.99 7.76 10.79
C LYS A 2 -19.10 7.58 9.55
N LYS A 3 -19.33 8.36 8.48
CA LYS A 3 -18.49 8.34 7.26
C LYS A 3 -17.02 8.72 7.49
N LEU A 4 -16.76 9.65 8.40
CA LEU A 4 -15.39 10.09 8.73
C LEU A 4 -14.63 8.98 9.46
N ALA A 5 -15.29 8.29 10.38
CA ALA A 5 -14.71 7.13 11.06
C ALA A 5 -14.41 5.99 10.08
N GLU A 6 -15.32 5.71 9.15
CA GLU A 6 -15.13 4.68 8.13
C GLU A 6 -13.95 4.98 7.18
N ILE A 7 -13.81 6.25 6.75
CA ILE A 7 -12.65 6.68 5.95
C ILE A 7 -11.35 6.53 6.75
N ALA A 8 -11.35 6.95 8.03
CA ALA A 8 -10.17 6.82 8.88
C ALA A 8 -9.77 5.35 9.09
N ILE A 9 -10.75 4.46 9.27
CA ILE A 9 -10.52 3.01 9.38
C ILE A 9 -9.92 2.47 8.07
N ASN A 10 -10.48 2.81 6.92
CA ASN A 10 -9.98 2.33 5.62
C ASN A 10 -8.55 2.84 5.33
N ILE A 11 -8.23 4.07 5.73
CA ILE A 11 -6.86 4.61 5.63
C ILE A 11 -5.94 3.85 6.59
N GLY A 12 -6.38 3.60 7.82
CA GLY A 12 -5.63 2.80 8.80
C GLY A 12 -5.33 1.40 8.31
N GLU A 13 -6.33 0.69 7.79
CA GLU A 13 -6.18 -0.63 7.14
C GLU A 13 -5.12 -0.57 6.04
N SER A 14 -5.20 0.42 5.15
CA SER A 14 -4.26 0.59 4.05
C SER A 14 -2.82 0.84 4.52
N ILE A 15 -2.64 1.64 5.58
CA ILE A 15 -1.32 1.92 6.17
C ILE A 15 -0.74 0.65 6.79
N VAL A 16 -1.55 -0.09 7.56
CA VAL A 16 -1.13 -1.34 8.19
C VAL A 16 -0.73 -2.36 7.12
N LEU A 17 -1.51 -2.47 6.04
CA LEU A 17 -1.23 -3.38 4.94
C LEU A 17 0.08 -3.01 4.22
N GLY A 18 0.27 -1.73 3.87
CA GLY A 18 1.50 -1.23 3.27
C GLY A 18 2.73 -1.43 4.16
N TRP A 19 2.58 -1.20 5.47
CA TRP A 19 3.61 -1.48 6.46
C TRP A 19 3.98 -2.96 6.52
N PHE A 20 2.97 -3.85 6.50
CA PHE A 20 3.18 -5.29 6.52
C PHE A 20 3.93 -5.78 5.28
N VAL A 21 3.56 -5.27 4.09
CA VAL A 21 4.26 -5.57 2.83
C VAL A 21 5.72 -5.13 2.91
N TYR A 22 5.98 -3.89 3.36
CA TYR A 22 7.35 -3.40 3.56
C TYR A 22 8.13 -4.30 4.53
N ALA A 23 7.56 -4.60 5.69
CA ALA A 23 8.23 -5.37 6.74
C ALA A 23 8.57 -6.78 6.27
N LEU A 24 7.61 -7.51 5.69
CA LEU A 24 7.82 -8.87 5.18
C LEU A 24 8.82 -8.91 4.04
N SER A 25 8.72 -7.99 3.08
CA SER A 25 9.62 -7.99 1.91
C SER A 25 11.05 -7.60 2.29
N TYR A 26 11.22 -6.63 3.19
CA TYR A 26 12.53 -6.26 3.71
C TYR A 26 13.14 -7.38 4.58
N GLN A 27 12.36 -8.00 5.47
CA GLN A 27 12.82 -9.12 6.28
C GLN A 27 13.21 -10.32 5.43
N ASN A 28 12.40 -10.69 4.43
CA ASN A 28 12.74 -11.78 3.49
C ASN A 28 14.01 -11.49 2.72
N TYR A 29 14.20 -10.25 2.26
CA TYR A 29 15.43 -9.88 1.56
C TYR A 29 16.65 -9.99 2.47
N LEU A 30 16.54 -9.48 3.70
CA LEU A 30 17.60 -9.60 4.69
C LEU A 30 17.93 -11.06 4.94
N LEU A 31 16.93 -11.93 5.12
CA LEU A 31 17.15 -13.36 5.27
C LEU A 31 17.89 -13.96 4.06
N TYR A 32 17.55 -13.54 2.84
CA TYR A 32 18.14 -14.08 1.62
C TYR A 32 19.58 -13.61 1.36
N LYS A 33 19.91 -12.34 1.66
CA LYS A 33 21.20 -11.73 1.31
C LYS A 33 22.14 -11.49 2.48
N TRP A 34 21.65 -11.28 3.70
CA TRP A 34 22.50 -10.94 4.85
C TRP A 34 23.47 -12.09 5.18
N HIS A 35 23.01 -13.34 5.11
CA HIS A 35 23.89 -14.50 5.32
C HIS A 35 25.04 -14.62 4.30
N ARG A 36 25.02 -13.86 3.20
CA ARG A 36 26.06 -13.90 2.16
C ARG A 36 27.13 -12.82 2.30
N GLY A 37 27.10 -12.01 3.37
CA GLY A 37 28.09 -10.94 3.59
C GLY A 37 28.00 -9.78 2.59
N ILE A 38 26.90 -9.68 1.84
CA ILE A 38 26.67 -8.62 0.85
C ILE A 38 26.32 -7.32 1.61
N PRO A 39 26.83 -6.14 1.20
CA PRO A 39 26.49 -4.88 1.83
C PRO A 39 24.97 -4.67 1.91
N LEU A 40 24.54 -4.06 3.01
CA LEU A 40 23.12 -3.84 3.30
C LEU A 40 22.49 -3.05 2.13
N PRO A 41 21.44 -3.58 1.50
CA PRO A 41 20.77 -2.90 0.39
C PRO A 41 20.10 -1.60 0.86
N SER A 42 19.81 -0.73 -0.10
CA SER A 42 18.88 0.37 0.14
C SER A 42 17.48 -0.15 0.51
N LYS A 43 16.83 0.52 1.48
CA LYS A 43 15.44 0.23 1.90
C LYS A 43 14.41 0.76 0.91
N LEU A 44 14.80 1.69 0.04
CA LEU A 44 13.93 2.40 -0.90
C LEU A 44 13.01 1.50 -1.75
N PRO A 45 13.48 0.40 -2.39
CA PRO A 45 12.60 -0.45 -3.19
C PRO A 45 11.49 -1.11 -2.34
N PHE A 46 11.76 -1.45 -1.08
CA PHE A 46 10.77 -2.05 -0.18
C PHE A 46 9.75 -1.03 0.32
N VAL A 47 10.20 0.21 0.56
CA VAL A 47 9.29 1.32 0.89
C VAL A 47 8.36 1.60 -0.29
N ALA A 48 8.89 1.63 -1.52
CA ALA A 48 8.08 1.78 -2.73
C ALA A 48 7.06 0.64 -2.86
N LEU A 49 7.45 -0.61 -2.61
CA LEU A 49 6.52 -1.74 -2.60
C LEU A 49 5.39 -1.57 -1.57
N GLY A 50 5.71 -1.13 -0.35
CA GLY A 50 4.71 -0.86 0.68
C GLY A 50 3.72 0.24 0.27
N ILE A 51 4.22 1.36 -0.26
CA ILE A 51 3.38 2.48 -0.73
C ILE A 51 2.48 2.04 -1.90
N VAL A 52 3.04 1.37 -2.90
CA VAL A 52 2.27 0.89 -4.06
C VAL A 52 1.17 -0.07 -3.61
N SER A 53 1.47 -0.97 -2.67
CA SER A 53 0.49 -1.93 -2.16
C SER A 53 -0.63 -1.25 -1.38
N ALA A 54 -0.31 -0.24 -0.56
CA ALA A 54 -1.30 0.58 0.13
C ALA A 54 -2.21 1.31 -0.89
N LEU A 55 -1.63 1.95 -1.91
CA LEU A 55 -2.40 2.65 -2.95
C LEU A 55 -3.30 1.71 -3.75
N ILE A 56 -2.82 0.51 -4.09
CA ILE A 56 -3.62 -0.53 -4.77
C ILE A 56 -4.81 -0.92 -3.90
N PHE A 57 -4.59 -1.21 -2.62
CA PHE A 57 -5.66 -1.58 -1.70
C PHE A 57 -6.71 -0.46 -1.57
N LEU A 58 -6.26 0.77 -1.40
CA LEU A 58 -7.14 1.93 -1.28
C LEU A 58 -7.95 2.13 -2.57
N THR A 59 -7.31 2.06 -3.74
CA THR A 59 -7.98 2.15 -5.04
C THR A 59 -9.00 1.03 -5.23
N TRP A 60 -8.67 -0.19 -4.81
CA TRP A 60 -9.58 -1.34 -4.88
C TRP A 60 -10.80 -1.15 -3.98
N LYS A 61 -10.61 -0.71 -2.73
CA LYS A 61 -11.69 -0.43 -1.79
C LYS A 61 -12.65 0.65 -2.32
N TYR A 62 -12.11 1.68 -2.99
CA TYR A 62 -12.89 2.78 -3.57
C TYR A 62 -13.26 2.58 -5.04
N ARG A 63 -13.03 1.40 -5.63
CA ARG A 63 -13.23 1.15 -7.06
C ARG A 63 -14.66 1.44 -7.53
N GLY A 64 -15.67 1.07 -6.73
CA GLY A 64 -17.08 1.38 -7.01
C GLY A 64 -17.41 2.87 -7.00
N CYS A 65 -16.71 3.67 -6.19
CA CYS A 65 -16.84 5.14 -6.19
C CYS A 65 -16.11 5.76 -7.38
N LEU A 66 -14.91 5.27 -7.71
CA LEU A 66 -14.10 5.70 -8.85
C LEU A 66 -14.81 5.49 -10.18
N GLU A 67 -15.53 4.38 -10.36
CA GLU A 67 -16.33 4.13 -11.56
C GLU A 67 -17.51 5.10 -11.71
N CYS A 68 -18.07 5.56 -10.58
CA CYS A 68 -19.14 6.54 -10.54
C CYS A 68 -18.64 7.94 -10.94
N VAL A 69 -17.49 8.36 -10.40
CA VAL A 69 -16.81 9.60 -10.79
C VAL A 69 -16.37 9.55 -12.24
N ARG A 70 -15.81 8.42 -12.70
CA ARG A 70 -15.39 8.22 -14.09
C ARG A 70 -16.56 8.30 -15.07
N ARG A 71 -17.74 7.78 -14.71
CA ARG A 71 -18.96 7.93 -15.54
C ARG A 71 -19.38 9.39 -15.65
N LYS A 72 -19.48 10.11 -14.53
CA LYS A 72 -19.79 11.54 -14.53
C LYS A 72 -18.81 12.39 -15.34
N LEU A 73 -17.52 12.02 -15.33
CA LEU A 73 -16.49 12.71 -16.11
C LEU A 73 -16.59 12.43 -17.62
N LYS A 74 -17.21 11.31 -18.03
CA LYS A 74 -17.46 10.99 -19.45
C LYS A 74 -18.75 11.62 -19.99
N GLU A 75 -19.63 12.07 -19.11
CA GLU A 75 -20.91 12.73 -19.46
C GLU A 75 -20.76 14.26 -19.57
N LEU A 76 -19.56 14.80 -19.29
CA LEU A 76 -19.17 16.21 -19.35
C LEU A 76 -18.28 16.46 -20.58
#